data_AF-A0A315Z8U3-F1
#
_entry.id   AF-A0A315Z8U3-F1
#
_cell.length_a   1.000
_cell.length_b   1.000
_cell.length_c   1.000
_cell.angle_alpha   90.00
_cell.angle_beta   90.00
_cell.angle_gamma   90.00
#
_symmetry.space_group_name_H-M   'P 1'
#
loop_
_entity.id
_entity.type
_entity.pdbx_description
1 polymer ?
#
loop_
_entity_poly.entity_id
_entity_poly.type
_entity_poly.pdbx_seq_one_letter_code
_entity_poly.pdbx_strand_id
1 'polypeptide(L)'
;MVKEVLKEKIVIENSSLIEFLIYDYEAEFLEVKYKRGKHKGKIRGYESITLQDYKEIINSESVGRQLLRTLSHRQKEESSFLENFKNIFSNKSNTPY
;
A
#
# COMPACT_ATOMS: atom_id res chain seq x y z
N MET A 1 -19.37 -20.48 -13.19
CA MET A 1 -17.98 -20.54 -12.72
C MET A 1 -17.89 -19.75 -11.44
N VAL A 2 -17.61 -20.41 -10.31
CA VAL A 2 -17.31 -19.72 -9.06
C VAL A 2 -15.85 -19.28 -9.17
N LYS A 3 -15.59 -17.97 -9.27
CA LYS A 3 -14.22 -17.46 -9.15
C LYS A 3 -13.81 -17.64 -7.70
N GLU A 4 -12.85 -18.52 -7.47
CA GLU A 4 -12.29 -18.75 -6.15
C GLU A 4 -11.36 -17.57 -5.83
N VAL A 5 -11.82 -16.65 -4.99
CA VAL A 5 -11.07 -15.44 -4.65
C VAL A 5 -9.98 -15.84 -3.66
N LEU A 6 -8.73 -15.83 -4.10
CA LEU A 6 -7.56 -16.11 -3.25
C LEU A 6 -7.31 -14.92 -2.32
N LYS A 7 -7.90 -14.98 -1.13
CA LYS A 7 -7.69 -14.01 -0.04
C LYS A 7 -7.12 -14.70 1.19
N GLU A 8 -6.12 -14.07 1.79
CA GLU A 8 -5.56 -14.51 3.07
C GLU A 8 -5.80 -13.45 4.14
N LYS A 9 -6.32 -13.89 5.28
CA LYS A 9 -6.48 -13.05 6.47
C LYS A 9 -5.50 -13.47 7.55
N ILE A 10 -4.72 -12.52 8.04
CA ILE A 10 -3.79 -12.71 9.16
C ILE A 10 -4.15 -11.77 10.29
N VAL A 11 -4.37 -12.34 11.48
CA VAL A 11 -4.55 -11.59 12.72
C VAL A 11 -3.18 -11.35 13.35
N ILE A 12 -2.87 -10.10 13.68
CA ILE A 12 -1.55 -9.73 14.21
C ILE A 12 -1.69 -9.43 15.71
N GLU A 13 -1.54 -10.45 16.54
CA GLU A 13 -1.76 -10.33 17.99
C GLU A 13 -0.75 -9.38 18.66
N ASN A 14 0.50 -9.42 18.21
CA ASN A 14 1.62 -8.68 18.80
C ASN A 14 1.79 -7.25 18.26
N SER A 15 0.87 -6.76 17.42
CA SER A 15 0.94 -5.39 16.90
C SER A 15 0.17 -4.41 17.78
N SER A 16 0.84 -3.32 18.13
CA SER A 16 0.20 -2.19 18.83
C SER A 16 -0.64 -1.32 17.89
N LEU A 17 -0.40 -1.39 16.57
CA LEU A 17 -1.02 -0.52 15.56
C LEU A 17 -2.09 -1.23 14.73
N ILE A 18 -1.88 -2.50 14.39
CA ILE A 18 -2.69 -3.27 13.45
C ILE A 18 -3.41 -4.38 14.22
N GLU A 19 -4.66 -4.64 13.85
CA GLU A 19 -5.46 -5.74 14.39
C GLU A 19 -5.41 -6.96 13.46
N PHE A 20 -5.66 -6.74 12.17
CA PHE A 20 -5.51 -7.77 11.15
C PHE A 20 -5.20 -7.16 9.78
N LEU A 21 -4.69 -8.02 8.90
CA LEU A 21 -4.42 -7.79 7.49
C LEU A 21 -5.27 -8.76 6.66
N ILE A 22 -5.77 -8.33 5.50
CA ILE A 22 -6.36 -9.20 4.49
C ILE A 22 -5.69 -8.88 3.16
N TYR A 23 -5.07 -9.86 2.54
CA TYR A 23 -4.41 -9.71 1.25
C TYR A 23 -5.18 -10.47 0.16
N ASP A 24 -5.46 -9.79 -0.94
CA ASP A 24 -6.02 -10.35 -2.16
C ASP A 24 -4.88 -10.57 -3.17
N TYR A 25 -4.60 -11.84 -3.45
CA TYR A 25 -3.51 -12.25 -4.32
C TYR A 25 -3.75 -11.92 -5.79
N GLU A 26 -5.01 -11.87 -6.22
CA GLU A 26 -5.36 -11.57 -7.62
C GLU A 26 -5.36 -10.07 -7.88
N ALA A 27 -5.89 -9.30 -6.92
CA ALA A 27 -6.02 -7.85 -7.06
C ALA A 27 -4.79 -7.06 -6.60
N GLU A 28 -3.78 -7.72 -6.03
CA GLU A 28 -2.64 -7.08 -5.36
C GLU A 28 -3.11 -6.00 -4.37
N PHE A 29 -4.09 -6.37 -3.55
CA PHE A 29 -4.82 -5.43 -2.70
C PHE A 29 -4.70 -5.83 -1.23
N LEU A 30 -4.32 -4.88 -0.38
CA LEU A 30 -4.16 -5.08 1.05
C LEU A 30 -5.19 -4.28 1.85
N GLU A 31 -6.02 -4.98 2.60
CA GLU A 31 -6.88 -4.37 3.61
C GLU A 31 -6.22 -4.45 4.99
N VAL A 32 -6.28 -3.34 5.73
CA VAL A 32 -5.68 -3.21 7.05
C VAL A 32 -6.71 -2.70 8.03
N LYS A 33 -6.95 -3.46 9.10
CA LYS A 33 -7.70 -2.98 10.27
C LYS A 33 -6.75 -2.38 11.28
N TYR A 34 -6.94 -1.10 11.59
CA TYR A 34 -6.10 -0.39 12.55
C TYR A 34 -6.67 -0.46 13.97
N LYS A 35 -5.83 -0.87 14.91
CA LYS A 35 -6.10 -0.89 16.35
C LYS A 35 -5.91 0.48 17.02
N ARG A 36 -4.98 1.30 16.51
CA ARG A 36 -4.61 2.63 17.04
C ARG A 36 -4.28 3.64 15.93
N GLY A 37 -4.09 4.91 16.30
CA GLY A 37 -3.69 6.00 15.39
C GLY A 37 -4.86 6.68 14.66
N LYS A 38 -4.53 7.45 13.61
CA LYS A 38 -5.49 8.27 12.82
C LYS A 38 -6.66 7.45 12.25
N HIS A 39 -6.43 6.17 11.96
CA HIS A 39 -7.40 5.26 11.35
C HIS A 39 -7.95 4.23 12.33
N LYS A 40 -7.79 4.42 13.64
CA LYS A 40 -8.28 3.50 14.68
C LYS A 40 -9.72 3.04 14.42
N GLY A 41 -9.94 1.74 14.50
CA GLY A 41 -11.24 1.09 14.31
C GLY A 41 -11.72 1.00 12.86
N LYS A 42 -10.98 1.56 11.90
CA LYS A 42 -11.34 1.55 10.48
C LYS A 42 -10.54 0.48 9.72
N ILE A 43 -11.15 -0.04 8.67
CA ILE A 43 -10.48 -0.85 7.65
C ILE A 43 -10.07 0.12 6.53
N ARG A 44 -8.82 0.02 6.06
CA ARG A 44 -8.32 0.79 4.92
C ARG A 44 -7.77 -0.18 3.89
N GLY A 45 -8.15 0.01 2.64
CA GLY A 45 -7.61 -0.71 1.50
C GLY A 45 -6.44 0.06 0.88
N TYR A 46 -5.46 -0.69 0.38
CA TYR A 46 -4.30 -0.20 -0.34
C TYR A 46 -4.11 -1.03 -1.60
N GLU A 47 -4.13 -0.35 -2.74
CA GLU A 47 -3.96 -0.96 -4.06
C GLU A 47 -2.48 -1.15 -4.41
N SER A 48 -2.26 -2.00 -5.42
CA SER A 48 -0.96 -2.29 -6.02
C SER A 48 0.06 -2.91 -5.07
N ILE A 49 -0.32 -3.40 -3.89
CA ILE A 49 0.58 -4.02 -2.92
C ILE A 49 1.02 -5.38 -3.46
N THR A 50 2.29 -5.51 -3.81
CA THR A 50 2.78 -6.74 -4.42
C THR A 50 2.84 -7.87 -3.41
N LEU A 51 2.89 -9.12 -3.88
CA LEU A 51 3.08 -10.27 -3.01
C LEU A 51 4.37 -10.17 -2.19
N GLN A 52 5.42 -9.60 -2.78
CA GLN A 52 6.70 -9.41 -2.09
C GLN A 52 6.56 -8.39 -0.95
N ASP A 53 5.90 -7.25 -1.19
CA ASP A 53 5.62 -6.26 -0.15
C ASP A 53 4.81 -6.87 1.01
N TYR A 54 3.78 -7.65 0.67
CA TYR A 54 2.96 -8.33 1.67
C TYR A 54 3.79 -9.28 2.53
N LYS A 55 4.62 -10.13 1.90
CA LYS A 55 5.52 -11.05 2.59
C LYS A 55 6.50 -10.31 3.50
N GLU A 56 7.05 -9.18 3.05
CA GLU A 56 7.94 -8.37 3.88
C GLU A 56 7.22 -7.78 5.10
N ILE A 57 5.97 -7.32 4.92
CA ILE A 57 5.16 -6.78 6.02
C ILE A 57 4.90 -7.84 7.08
N ILE A 58 4.42 -9.02 6.69
CA ILE A 58 3.99 -10.07 7.64
C ILE A 58 5.17 -10.77 8.31
N ASN A 59 6.33 -10.86 7.64
CA ASN A 59 7.53 -11.48 8.19
C ASN A 59 8.42 -10.49 8.97
N SER A 60 8.05 -9.21 9.03
CA SER A 60 8.82 -8.21 9.78
C SER A 60 8.62 -8.33 11.29
N GLU A 61 9.65 -8.00 12.06
CA GLU A 61 9.57 -7.92 13.52
C GLU A 61 8.50 -6.93 14.00
N SER A 62 8.28 -5.86 13.24
CA SER A 62 7.27 -4.84 13.53
C SER A 62 6.38 -4.59 12.31
N VAL A 63 5.36 -5.43 12.18
CA VAL A 63 4.36 -5.39 11.09
C VAL A 63 3.79 -3.97 10.87
N GLY A 64 3.48 -3.26 11.95
CA GLY A 64 2.98 -1.89 11.88
C GLY A 64 3.98 -0.91 11.27
N ARG A 65 5.25 -1.00 11.67
CA ARG A 65 6.30 -0.10 11.16
C ARG A 65 6.63 -0.41 9.70
N GLN A 66 6.71 -1.69 9.35
CA GLN A 66 7.02 -2.11 7.98
C GLN A 66 5.90 -1.69 7.02
N LEU A 67 4.62 -1.90 7.38
CA LEU A 67 3.49 -1.40 6.59
C LEU A 67 3.61 0.10 6.28
N LEU A 68 3.84 0.92 7.32
CA LEU A 68 3.95 2.38 7.13
C LEU A 68 5.13 2.76 6.23
N ARG A 69 6.25 2.02 6.32
CA ARG A 69 7.41 2.21 5.45
C ARG A 69 7.07 1.89 3.99
N THR A 70 6.46 0.74 3.72
CA THR A 70 6.03 0.34 2.38
C THR A 70 5.09 1.37 1.77
N LEU A 71 4.08 1.82 2.53
CA LEU A 71 3.13 2.85 2.08
C LEU A 71 3.81 4.20 1.82
N SER A 72 4.79 4.58 2.64
CA SER A 72 5.53 5.84 2.45
C SER A 72 6.46 5.81 1.24
N HIS A 73 7.14 4.69 0.96
CA HIS A 73 7.97 4.56 -0.23
C HIS A 73 7.14 4.69 -1.51
N ARG A 74 5.96 4.06 -1.53
CA ARG A 74 5.04 4.14 -2.67
C ARG A 74 4.48 5.53 -2.93
N GLN A 75 4.07 6.25 -1.89
CA GLN A 75 3.64 7.64 -2.06
C GLN A 75 4.75 8.53 -2.64
N LYS A 76 6.02 8.28 -2.28
CA LYS A 76 7.15 8.99 -2.86
C LYS A 76 7.32 8.66 -4.34
N GLU A 77 7.26 7.39 -4.71
CA GLU A 77 7.35 6.96 -6.11
C GLU A 77 6.24 7.55 -6.98
N GLU A 78 4.99 7.56 -6.49
CA GLU A 78 3.87 8.22 -7.19
C GLU A 78 4.10 9.72 -7.34
N SER A 79 4.55 10.41 -6.29
CA SER A 79 4.82 11.85 -6.36
C SER A 79 5.96 12.17 -7.34
N SER A 80 7.05 11.41 -7.31
CA SER A 80 8.18 11.58 -8.22
C SER A 80 7.80 11.26 -9.68
N PHE A 81 6.96 10.24 -9.90
CA PHE A 81 6.43 9.94 -11.24
C PHE A 81 5.59 11.09 -11.78
N LEU A 82 4.67 11.64 -10.98
CA LEU A 82 3.84 12.77 -11.39
C LEU A 82 4.65 14.05 -11.65
N GLU A 83 5.68 14.34 -10.84
CA GLU A 83 6.59 15.46 -11.08
C GLU A 83 7.38 15.30 -12.39
N ASN A 84 7.90 14.10 -12.64
CA ASN A 84 8.60 13.80 -13.89
C ASN A 84 7.68 13.93 -15.12
N PHE A 85 6.44 13.43 -15.02
CA PHE A 85 5.44 13.59 -16.09
C PHE A 85 5.10 15.06 -16.32
N LYS A 86 4.86 15.84 -15.27
CA LYS A 86 4.61 17.29 -15.39
C LYS A 86 5.74 18.00 -16.13
N ASN A 87 7.00 17.66 -15.84
CA ASN A 87 8.16 18.28 -16.50
C ASN A 87 8.26 17.90 -17.99
N ILE A 88 7.87 16.67 -18.36
CA ILE A 88 7.87 16.22 -19.77
C ILE A 88 6.78 16.95 -20.57
N PHE A 89 5.58 17.15 -19.99
CA PHE A 89 4.47 17.79 -20.68
C PHE A 89 4.48 19.33 -20.61
N SER A 90 5.17 19.94 -19.64
CA SER A 90 5.31 21.40 -19.55
C SER A 90 6.37 21.98 -20.50
N ASN A 91 7.28 21.19 -21.06
CA ASN A 91 8.33 21.70 -21.97
C ASN A 91 7.85 21.96 -23.42
N LYS A 92 6.54 22.00 -23.68
CA LYS A 92 5.96 22.22 -25.01
C LYS A 92 5.29 23.58 -25.15
N SER A 93 6.00 24.66 -24.79
CA SER A 93 5.64 26.02 -25.24
C SER A 93 6.82 26.97 -25.10
N ASN A 94 7.68 27.00 -26.11
CA ASN A 94 8.46 28.19 -26.49
C ASN A 94 9.08 27.95 -27.87
N THR A 95 8.25 28.01 -28.91
CA THR A 95 8.71 28.40 -30.25
C THR A 95 8.49 29.91 -30.37
N PRO A 96 9.56 30.74 -30.28
CA PRO A 96 9.44 32.15 -30.61
C PRO A 96 9.23 32.27 -32.13
N TYR A 97 8.16 32.94 -32.53
CA TYR A 97 7.98 33.46 -33.89
C TYR A 97 8.84 34.71 -34.07
#